data_AF-A0A846XM05-F1
#
_entry.id   AF-A0A846XM05-F1
#
_cell.length_a   1.000
_cell.length_b   1.000
_cell.length_c   1.000
_cell.angle_alpha   90.00
_cell.angle_beta   90.00
_cell.angle_gamma   90.00
#
_symmetry.space_group_name_H-M   'P 1'
#
loop_
_entity.id
_entity.type
_entity.pdbx_description
1 polymer ?
#
loop_
_entity_poly.entity_id
_entity_poly.type
_entity_poly.pdbx_seq_one_letter_code
_entity_poly.pdbx_strand_id
1 'polypeptide(L)'
;MSEQQVPEIPNVTVAGSRNRSGTLSVRATDQGMPVEIKFERSEYRYGAQALADEILRLTKRSTIAAKAKRRELLAENGMPAEILDRLGLPTRQQAVDELDRMDDADTGPTSWMRPV
;
A
#
# COMPACT_ATOMS: atom_id res chain seq x y z
N MET A 1 -32.71 -10.49 24.70
CA MET A 1 -31.93 -9.25 24.54
C MET A 1 -30.67 -9.65 23.78
N SER A 2 -30.64 -9.40 22.47
CA SER A 2 -29.49 -9.80 21.65
C SER A 2 -28.34 -8.83 21.93
N GLU A 3 -27.24 -9.31 22.48
CA GLU A 3 -26.00 -8.55 22.60
C GLU A 3 -25.58 -8.11 21.19
N GLN A 4 -25.67 -6.81 20.93
CA GLN A 4 -25.11 -6.23 19.71
C GLN A 4 -23.59 -6.36 19.82
N GLN A 5 -23.04 -7.31 19.09
CA GLN A 5 -21.61 -7.52 18.97
C GLN A 5 -21.02 -6.30 18.26
N VAL A 6 -20.45 -5.38 19.04
CA VAL A 6 -19.75 -4.19 18.50
C VAL A 6 -18.58 -4.72 17.67
N PRO A 7 -18.51 -4.42 16.36
CA PRO A 7 -17.40 -4.88 15.54
C PRO A 7 -16.09 -4.33 16.11
N GLU A 8 -15.20 -5.24 16.52
CA GLU A 8 -13.89 -4.88 17.05
C GLU A 8 -13.07 -4.29 15.91
N ILE A 9 -12.78 -2.99 15.99
CA ILE A 9 -11.92 -2.32 15.02
C ILE A 9 -10.51 -2.90 15.19
N PRO A 10 -9.95 -3.56 14.16
CA PRO A 10 -8.63 -4.15 14.27
C PRO A 10 -7.60 -3.05 14.55
N ASN A 11 -6.72 -3.29 15.53
CA ASN A 11 -5.72 -2.31 15.93
C ASN A 11 -4.81 -1.91 14.75
N VAL A 12 -4.61 -2.83 13.80
CA VAL A 12 -3.81 -2.66 12.58
C VAL A 12 -4.55 -3.19 11.36
N THR A 13 -4.61 -2.40 10.28
CA THR A 13 -5.14 -2.85 9.00
C THR A 13 -4.01 -3.33 8.10
N VAL A 14 -4.24 -4.40 7.33
CA VAL A 14 -3.28 -4.97 6.38
C VAL A 14 -3.85 -4.95 4.96
N ALA A 15 -3.03 -4.58 4.00
CA ALA A 15 -3.30 -4.71 2.57
C ALA A 15 -2.07 -5.29 1.85
N GLY A 16 -2.23 -5.69 0.58
CA GLY A 16 -1.15 -6.27 -0.21
C GLY A 16 -1.05 -5.70 -1.61
N SER A 17 0.16 -5.70 -2.13
CA SER A 17 0.52 -5.27 -3.49
C SER A 17 1.39 -6.32 -4.17
N ARG A 18 1.39 -6.31 -5.50
CA ARG A 18 2.23 -7.19 -6.33
C ARG A 18 2.95 -6.38 -7.40
N ASN A 19 4.11 -6.85 -7.83
CA ASN A 19 4.77 -6.31 -9.01
C ASN A 19 3.96 -6.65 -10.28
N ARG A 20 4.29 -6.00 -11.41
CA ARG A 20 3.55 -6.17 -12.68
C ARG A 20 3.57 -7.61 -13.20
N SER A 21 4.66 -8.35 -12.98
CA SER A 21 4.79 -9.75 -13.37
C SER A 21 4.07 -10.72 -12.42
N GLY A 22 3.63 -10.26 -11.25
CA GLY A 22 2.99 -11.10 -10.23
C GLY A 22 3.95 -12.04 -9.49
N THR A 23 5.25 -11.96 -9.78
CA THR A 23 6.32 -12.84 -9.25
C THR A 23 6.82 -12.41 -7.87
N LEU A 24 6.49 -11.20 -7.42
CA LEU A 24 6.74 -10.70 -6.07
C LEU A 24 5.50 -10.02 -5.52
N SER A 25 5.17 -10.33 -4.27
CA SER A 25 4.07 -9.73 -3.53
C SER A 25 4.46 -9.44 -2.10
N VAL A 26 3.93 -8.34 -1.57
CA VAL A 26 4.13 -7.91 -0.18
C VAL A 26 2.78 -7.61 0.42
N ARG A 27 2.60 -7.98 1.69
CA ARG A 27 1.52 -7.45 2.54
C ARG A 27 2.14 -6.59 3.62
N ALA A 28 1.57 -5.41 3.83
CA ALA A 28 2.02 -4.48 4.85
C ALA A 28 0.85 -3.92 5.66
N THR A 29 1.19 -3.54 6.89
CA THR A 29 0.31 -2.80 7.79
C THR A 29 0.14 -1.35 7.35
N ASP A 30 -0.90 -0.69 7.85
CA ASP A 30 -1.09 0.76 7.75
C ASP A 30 0.02 1.60 8.44
N GLN A 31 0.89 0.96 9.23
CA GLN A 31 2.05 1.57 9.89
C GLN A 31 3.38 1.38 9.12
N GLY A 32 3.37 0.74 7.95
CA GLY A 32 4.59 0.54 7.16
C GLY A 32 5.35 -0.75 7.43
N MET A 33 4.88 -1.58 8.37
CA MET A 33 5.52 -2.87 8.67
C MET A 33 5.09 -3.94 7.66
N PRO A 34 6.01 -4.58 6.91
CA PRO A 34 5.71 -5.77 6.12
C PRO A 34 5.42 -6.97 7.03
N VAL A 35 4.33 -7.69 6.74
CA VAL A 35 3.90 -8.88 7.51
C VAL A 35 3.97 -10.17 6.69
N GLU A 36 4.04 -10.06 5.36
CA GLU A 36 4.25 -11.19 4.46
C GLU A 36 5.01 -10.71 3.22
N ILE A 37 6.01 -11.48 2.80
CA ILE A 37 6.76 -11.27 1.56
C ILE A 37 6.82 -12.61 0.83
N LYS A 38 6.41 -12.65 -0.44
CA LYS A 38 6.46 -13.85 -1.30
C LYS A 38 7.06 -13.47 -2.64
N PHE A 39 8.10 -14.17 -3.06
CA PHE A 39 8.68 -14.02 -4.39
C PHE A 39 9.18 -15.32 -4.98
N GLU A 40 9.20 -15.37 -6.31
CA GLU A 40 9.74 -16.48 -7.08
C GLU A 40 11.27 -16.42 -7.18
N ARG A 41 11.88 -17.57 -7.45
CA ARG A 41 13.33 -17.67 -7.70
C ARG A 41 13.78 -16.83 -8.91
N SER A 42 12.87 -16.55 -9.84
CA SER A 42 13.13 -15.71 -11.00
C SER A 42 13.56 -14.29 -10.62
N GLU A 43 13.17 -13.78 -9.44
CA GLU A 43 13.56 -12.44 -8.97
C GLU A 43 15.06 -12.32 -8.66
N TYR A 44 15.73 -13.42 -8.29
CA TYR A 44 17.17 -13.38 -7.98
C TYR A 44 18.03 -12.94 -9.16
N ARG A 45 17.54 -13.09 -10.40
CA ARG A 45 18.29 -12.71 -11.60
C ARG A 45 18.57 -11.22 -11.71
N TYR A 46 17.77 -10.39 -11.03
CA TYR A 46 17.90 -8.94 -11.03
C TYR A 46 18.89 -8.43 -9.98
N GLY A 47 19.35 -9.30 -9.08
CA GLY A 47 20.27 -8.97 -8.00
C GLY A 47 19.58 -8.59 -6.69
N ALA A 48 20.33 -8.69 -5.59
CA ALA A 48 19.79 -8.49 -4.24
C ALA A 48 19.28 -7.05 -4.00
N GLN A 49 19.97 -6.04 -4.56
CA GLN A 49 19.56 -4.64 -4.40
C GLN A 49 18.23 -4.38 -5.11
N ALA A 50 18.08 -4.83 -6.35
CA ALA A 50 16.83 -4.65 -7.10
C ALA A 50 15.64 -5.34 -6.40
N LEU A 51 15.86 -6.53 -5.84
CA LEU A 51 14.84 -7.22 -5.04
C LEU A 51 14.49 -6.43 -3.77
N ALA A 52 15.48 -5.90 -3.05
CA ALA A 52 15.24 -5.09 -1.86
C ALA A 52 14.47 -3.80 -2.18
N ASP A 53 14.83 -3.12 -3.27
CA ASP A 53 14.15 -1.91 -3.72
C ASP A 53 12.69 -2.19 -4.10
N GLU A 54 12.44 -3.30 -4.81
CA GLU A 54 11.08 -3.71 -5.18
C GLU A 54 10.25 -4.12 -3.95
N ILE A 55 10.84 -4.83 -2.97
CA ILE A 55 10.17 -5.15 -1.70
C ILE A 55 9.81 -3.86 -0.96
N LEU A 56 10.71 -2.89 -0.89
CA LEU A 56 10.46 -1.60 -0.25
C LEU A 56 9.33 -0.83 -0.96
N ARG A 57 9.37 -0.80 -2.29
CA ARG A 57 8.35 -0.19 -3.15
C ARG A 57 6.97 -0.79 -2.89
N LEU A 58 6.86 -2.12 -2.92
CA LEU A 58 5.61 -2.83 -2.65
C LEU A 58 5.14 -2.71 -1.19
N THR A 59 6.07 -2.57 -0.24
CA THR A 59 5.74 -2.28 1.17
C THR A 59 5.07 -0.90 1.28
N LYS A 60 5.64 0.13 0.65
CA LYS A 60 5.05 1.48 0.61
C LYS A 60 3.66 1.47 -0.04
N ARG A 61 3.50 0.82 -1.19
CA ARG A 61 2.20 0.67 -1.87
C ARG A 61 1.16 -0.01 -0.98
N SER A 62 1.54 -1.13 -0.36
CA SER A 62 0.67 -1.89 0.54
C SER A 62 0.27 -1.07 1.76
N THR A 63 1.16 -0.20 2.26
CA THR A 63 0.88 0.70 3.38
C THR A 63 -0.17 1.74 3.02
N ILE A 64 -0.05 2.37 1.84
CA ILE A 64 -1.04 3.35 1.35
C ILE A 64 -2.42 2.71 1.23
N ALA A 65 -2.48 1.52 0.61
CA ALA A 65 -3.71 0.76 0.49
C ALA A 65 -4.29 0.38 1.88
N ALA A 66 -3.43 -0.01 2.83
CA ALA A 66 -3.85 -0.35 4.19
C ALA A 66 -4.41 0.87 4.95
N LYS A 67 -3.80 2.06 4.78
CA LYS A 67 -4.31 3.30 5.40
C LYS A 67 -5.65 3.73 4.82
N ALA A 68 -5.84 3.62 3.50
CA ALA A 68 -7.13 3.90 2.86
C ALA A 68 -8.23 2.96 3.38
N LYS A 69 -7.92 1.66 3.47
CA LYS A 69 -8.82 0.67 4.06
C LYS A 69 -9.10 0.94 5.54
N ARG A 70 -8.11 1.38 6.32
CA ARG A 70 -8.31 1.78 7.72
C ARG A 70 -9.29 2.94 7.80
N ARG A 71 -9.18 3.93 6.90
CA ARG A 71 -10.13 5.05 6.83
C ARG A 71 -11.55 4.56 6.62
N GLU A 72 -11.75 3.69 5.63
CA GLU A 72 -13.07 3.12 5.31
C GLU A 72 -13.66 2.39 6.53
N LEU A 73 -12.88 1.52 7.18
CA LEU A 73 -13.31 0.82 8.39
C LEU A 73 -13.71 1.77 9.52
N LEU A 74 -12.91 2.81 9.79
CA LEU A 74 -13.23 3.76 10.85
C LEU A 74 -14.46 4.63 10.51
N ALA A 75 -14.62 5.02 9.24
CA ALA A 75 -15.79 5.75 8.77
C ALA A 75 -17.07 4.92 8.88
N GLU A 76 -17.02 3.64 8.51
CA GLU A 76 -18.12 2.68 8.67
C GLU A 76 -18.54 2.51 10.13
N ASN A 77 -17.60 2.67 11.06
CA ASN A 77 -17.85 2.65 12.51
C ASN A 77 -18.30 4.02 13.07
N GLY A 78 -18.63 4.98 12.20
CA GLY A 78 -19.20 6.28 12.59
C GLY A 78 -18.16 7.35 12.94
N MET A 79 -16.88 7.15 12.60
CA MET A 79 -15.87 8.18 12.83
C MET A 79 -16.05 9.37 11.87
N PRO A 80 -16.13 10.61 12.37
CA PRO A 80 -16.24 11.81 11.54
C PRO A 80 -15.04 11.99 10.61
N ALA A 81 -15.28 12.54 9.41
CA ALA A 81 -14.26 12.76 8.40
C ALA A 81 -13.12 13.67 8.90
N GLU A 82 -13.43 14.67 9.73
CA GLU A 82 -12.46 15.61 10.29
C GLU A 82 -11.47 14.90 11.23
N ILE A 83 -11.92 13.86 11.95
CA ILE A 83 -11.05 13.04 12.80
C ILE A 83 -10.16 12.16 11.92
N LEU A 84 -10.73 11.54 10.89
CA LEU A 84 -9.98 10.71 9.94
C LEU A 84 -8.89 11.49 9.21
N ASP A 85 -9.16 12.76 8.87
CA ASP A 85 -8.19 13.66 8.27
C ASP A 85 -7.05 14.01 9.24
N ARG A 86 -7.37 14.23 10.53
CA ARG A 86 -6.35 14.44 11.58
C ARG A 86 -5.49 13.22 11.84
N LEU A 87 -6.03 12.01 11.64
CA LEU A 87 -5.27 10.76 11.71
C LEU A 87 -4.35 10.56 10.49
N GLY A 88 -4.42 11.43 9.47
CA GLY A 88 -3.61 11.34 8.26
C GLY A 88 -3.97 10.13 7.40
N LEU A 89 -5.19 9.63 7.51
CA LEU A 89 -5.65 8.50 6.70
C LEU A 89 -6.14 9.02 5.34
N PRO A 90 -5.56 8.59 4.21
CA PRO A 90 -5.95 9.06 2.91
C PRO A 90 -7.35 8.55 2.57
N THR A 91 -8.11 9.36 1.83
CA THR A 91 -9.30 8.86 1.13
C THR A 91 -8.90 7.85 0.07
N ARG A 92 -9.86 7.07 -0.41
CA ARG A 92 -9.64 6.14 -1.52
C ARG A 92 -9.07 6.84 -2.76
N GLN A 93 -9.59 8.02 -3.10
CA GLN A 93 -9.09 8.80 -4.23
C GLN A 93 -7.65 9.27 -4.00
N GLN A 94 -7.35 9.84 -2.84
CA GLN A 94 -5.98 10.27 -2.50
C GLN A 94 -4.98 9.11 -2.53
N ALA A 95 -5.41 7.91 -2.10
CA ALA A 95 -4.59 6.72 -2.16
C ALA A 95 -4.31 6.28 -3.60
N VAL A 96 -5.32 6.35 -4.49
CA VAL A 96 -5.12 6.10 -5.94
C VAL A 96 -4.14 7.12 -6.52
N ASP A 97 -4.36 8.41 -6.29
CA ASP A 97 -3.50 9.47 -6.83
C ASP A 97 -2.04 9.37 -6.33
N GLU A 98 -1.84 8.92 -5.08
CA GLU A 98 -0.50 8.65 -4.54
C GLU A 98 0.14 7.41 -5.18
N LEU A 99 -0.61 6.32 -5.36
CA LEU A 99 -0.11 5.10 -5.99
C LEU A 99 0.27 5.33 -7.46
N ASP A 100 -0.52 6.14 -8.18
CA ASP A 100 -0.23 6.53 -9.55
C ASP A 100 1.06 7.38 -9.61
N ARG A 101 1.19 8.38 -8.72
CA ARG A 101 2.44 9.17 -8.60
C ARG A 101 3.67 8.31 -8.29
N MET A 102 3.52 7.29 -7.46
CA MET A 102 4.60 6.34 -7.17
C MET A 102 4.99 5.54 -8.41
N ASP A 103 4.02 4.99 -9.14
CA ASP A 103 4.31 4.21 -10.36
C ASP A 103 4.94 5.09 -11.47
N ASP A 104 4.53 6.35 -11.57
CA ASP A 104 5.12 7.32 -12.51
C ASP A 104 6.57 7.67 -12.15
N ALA A 105 6.85 7.92 -10.86
CA ALA A 105 8.20 8.22 -10.38
C ALA A 105 9.18 7.06 -10.63
N ASP A 106 8.68 5.81 -10.52
CA ASP A 106 9.47 4.61 -10.74
C ASP A 106 9.73 4.32 -12.23
N THR A 107 8.91 4.86 -13.14
CA THR A 107 9.03 4.60 -14.58
C THR A 107 10.09 5.47 -15.28
N GLY A 108 10.62 6.50 -14.63
CA GLY A 108 11.60 7.43 -15.22
C GLY A 108 11.12 8.11 -16.52
N PRO A 109 11.83 9.10 -17.08
CA PRO A 109 11.46 9.67 -18.37
C PRO A 109 11.64 8.62 -19.47
N THR A 110 10.55 8.07 -20.00
CA THR A 110 10.54 7.29 -21.25
C THR A 110 10.71 8.22 -22.48
N SER A 111 11.54 9.25 -22.37
CA SER A 111 11.92 10.06 -23.52
C SER A 111 12.90 9.27 -24.36
N TRP A 112 12.42 8.78 -25.51
CA TRP A 112 13.26 8.27 -26.60
C TRP A 112 14.06 9.38 -27.30
N MET A 113 13.96 10.63 -26.84
CA MET A 113 14.73 11.75 -27.35
C MET A 113 15.87 12.05 -26.39
N ARG A 114 17.10 11.77 -26.86
CA ARG A 114 18.30 12.41 -26.34
C ARG A 114 18.12 13.93 -26.46
N PRO A 115 18.34 14.70 -25.38
CA PRO A 115 18.52 16.14 -25.53
C PRO A 115 19.74 16.37 -26.43
N VAL A 116 19.55 17.19 -27.47
CA VAL A 116 20.63 17.77 -28.29
C VAL A 116 21.04 19.11 -27.75
#